data_AF-A0A9P5WA42-F1
#
_entry.id   AF-A0A9P5WA42-F1
#
_cell.length_a   1.000
_cell.length_b   1.000
_cell.length_c   1.000
_cell.angle_alpha   90.00
_cell.angle_beta   90.00
_cell.angle_gamma   90.00
#
_symmetry.space_group_name_H-M   'P 1'
#
loop_
_entity.id
_entity.type
_entity.pdbx_description
1 polymer ?
#
loop_
_entity_poly.entity_id
_entity_poly.type
_entity_poly.pdbx_seq_one_letter_code
_entity_poly.pdbx_strand_id
1 'polypeptide(L)'
;PTRAFGDARYKWTLDIQERVFQLFPSYRQPHRNYHTPPYVTAKPVVKHHRIRPEDRFLVMATDGLWDKLTSEEVIQLVGDLLDGKIGEERLELDREGLKSIKDKVQSIKSLVTSKKGDQTEEEPELTPANLSPKGPVSQVRQFVFKDKSNASTHLVRNALGGGDEGKLAATLSIPAPMSRVYRDDITVTVVFFGQHDTKVDLSNAQDNDGFVEIV
;
A
#
# COMPACT_ATOMS: atom_id res chain seq x y z
N PRO A 1 -13.36 -0.09 4.71
CA PRO A 1 -12.22 -0.41 5.61
C PRO A 1 -12.76 -0.86 6.98
N THR A 2 -12.16 -1.88 7.61
CA THR A 2 -12.61 -2.37 8.95
C THR A 2 -11.98 -1.59 10.10
N ARG A 3 -10.93 -0.81 9.82
CA ARG A 3 -10.32 0.16 10.74
C ARG A 3 -10.23 1.51 10.04
N ALA A 4 -10.67 2.58 10.70
CA ALA A 4 -10.69 3.93 10.15
C ALA A 4 -10.84 4.99 11.25
N PHE A 5 -10.33 6.20 10.99
CA PHE A 5 -10.75 7.40 11.72
C PHE A 5 -12.17 7.82 11.29
N GLY A 6 -12.83 8.69 12.06
CA GLY A 6 -14.20 9.12 11.74
C GLY A 6 -15.21 7.97 11.86
N ASP A 7 -16.07 7.79 10.84
CA ASP A 7 -17.01 6.68 10.74
C ASP A 7 -17.83 6.43 12.01
N ALA A 8 -18.27 7.53 12.62
CA ALA A 8 -18.93 7.57 13.92
C ALA A 8 -20.17 6.65 14.00
N ARG A 9 -20.89 6.46 12.88
CA ARG A 9 -22.04 5.54 12.78
C ARG A 9 -21.68 4.09 13.14
N TYR A 10 -20.42 3.69 13.00
CA TYR A 10 -19.97 2.35 13.36
C TYR A 10 -19.35 2.27 14.76
N LYS A 11 -19.29 3.40 15.49
CA LYS A 11 -18.62 3.53 16.79
C LYS A 11 -19.54 3.98 17.93
N TRP A 12 -20.39 4.97 17.68
CA TRP A 12 -21.26 5.55 18.69
C TRP A 12 -22.36 4.58 19.14
N THR A 13 -22.77 4.70 20.40
CA THR A 13 -23.93 3.99 20.93
C THR A 13 -25.21 4.36 20.19
N LEU A 14 -26.23 3.49 20.27
CA LEU A 14 -27.51 3.71 19.62
C LEU A 14 -28.15 5.04 20.08
N ASP A 15 -28.15 5.30 21.39
CA ASP A 15 -28.69 6.53 21.99
C ASP A 15 -28.10 7.81 21.38
N ILE A 16 -26.77 7.82 21.15
CA ILE A 16 -26.10 8.97 20.54
C ILE A 16 -26.53 9.11 19.08
N GLN A 17 -26.60 8.01 18.34
CA GLN A 17 -27.00 8.05 16.92
C GLN A 17 -28.47 8.50 16.76
N GLU A 18 -29.36 8.04 17.63
CA GLU A 18 -30.77 8.45 17.65
C GLU A 18 -30.91 9.94 17.97
N ARG A 19 -30.17 10.43 18.98
CA ARG A 19 -30.18 11.85 19.34
C ARG A 19 -29.63 12.72 18.21
N VAL A 20 -28.57 12.29 17.54
CA VAL A 20 -28.03 12.99 16.36
C VAL A 20 -29.04 12.98 15.22
N PHE A 21 -29.74 11.87 14.98
CA PHE A 21 -30.78 11.80 13.94
C PHE A 21 -31.97 12.72 14.24
N GLN A 22 -32.40 12.82 15.50
CA GLN A 22 -33.47 13.73 15.91
C GLN A 22 -33.10 15.20 15.70
N LEU A 23 -31.85 15.57 16.01
CA LEU A 23 -31.35 16.95 15.82
C LEU A 23 -31.05 17.26 14.35
N PHE A 24 -30.61 16.26 13.58
CA PHE A 24 -30.21 16.39 12.18
C PHE A 24 -30.86 15.28 11.33
N PRO A 25 -32.14 15.44 10.92
CA PRO A 25 -32.86 14.39 10.19
C PRO A 25 -32.28 14.04 8.81
N SER A 26 -31.34 14.84 8.28
CA SER A 26 -30.57 14.52 7.06
C SER A 26 -29.51 13.44 7.29
N TYR A 27 -29.14 13.16 8.54
CA TYR A 27 -28.25 12.07 8.89
C TYR A 27 -28.95 10.72 8.67
N ARG A 28 -28.23 9.66 8.28
CA ARG A 28 -28.88 8.35 8.12
C ARG A 28 -29.21 7.76 9.50
N GLN A 29 -30.41 7.20 9.58
CA GLN A 29 -30.91 6.46 10.74
C GLN A 29 -29.95 5.33 11.16
N PRO A 30 -29.94 4.97 12.45
CA PRO A 30 -29.23 3.79 12.93
C PRO A 30 -29.68 2.53 12.18
N HIS A 31 -28.72 1.63 11.90
CA HIS A 31 -29.02 0.39 11.21
C HIS A 31 -29.76 -0.59 12.13
N ARG A 32 -30.75 -1.35 11.62
CA ARG A 32 -31.57 -2.28 12.42
C ARG A 32 -30.75 -3.37 13.14
N ASN A 33 -29.64 -3.79 12.53
CA ASN A 33 -28.77 -4.84 13.07
C ASN A 33 -27.57 -4.29 13.86
N TYR A 34 -27.70 -3.11 14.46
CA TYR A 34 -26.63 -2.44 15.20
C TYR A 34 -26.64 -2.82 16.68
N HIS A 35 -26.26 -4.07 16.98
CA HIS A 35 -26.49 -4.69 18.29
C HIS A 35 -25.43 -4.37 19.35
N THR A 36 -24.14 -4.44 19.00
CA THR A 36 -23.01 -4.43 19.94
C THR A 36 -21.86 -3.54 19.42
N PRO A 37 -22.08 -2.22 19.26
CA PRO A 37 -21.00 -1.31 18.90
C PRO A 37 -19.92 -1.22 20.00
N PRO A 38 -18.67 -0.82 19.67
CA PRO A 38 -18.20 -0.35 18.35
C PRO A 38 -17.77 -1.50 17.41
N TYR A 39 -18.04 -1.35 16.11
CA TYR A 39 -17.65 -2.31 15.06
C TYR A 39 -16.42 -1.91 14.25
N VAL A 40 -16.03 -0.64 14.31
CA VAL A 40 -14.85 -0.09 13.61
C VAL A 40 -13.94 0.58 14.64
N THR A 41 -12.64 0.36 14.53
CA THR A 41 -11.64 0.99 15.40
C THR A 41 -10.68 1.88 14.61
N ALA A 42 -10.15 2.92 15.24
CA ALA A 42 -9.04 3.71 14.69
C ALA A 42 -7.66 3.18 15.14
N LYS A 43 -7.63 2.11 15.97
CA LYS A 43 -6.39 1.55 16.50
C LYS A 43 -5.56 0.90 15.38
N PRO A 44 -4.32 1.37 15.12
CA PRO A 44 -3.49 0.83 14.05
C PRO A 44 -2.94 -0.57 14.42
N VAL A 45 -2.43 -1.28 13.41
CA VAL A 45 -1.46 -2.36 13.61
C VAL A 45 -0.08 -1.73 13.50
N VAL A 46 0.77 -1.92 14.50
CA VAL A 46 2.12 -1.33 14.54
C VAL A 46 3.13 -2.43 14.27
N LYS A 47 4.07 -2.17 13.35
CA LYS A 47 5.18 -3.07 13.03
C LYS A 47 6.48 -2.28 13.07
N HIS A 48 7.48 -2.86 13.70
CA HIS A 48 8.82 -2.30 13.79
C HIS A 48 9.75 -3.05 12.84
N HIS A 49 10.60 -2.31 12.12
CA HIS A 49 11.64 -2.86 11.25
C HIS A 49 12.89 -1.99 11.38
N ARG A 50 14.02 -2.61 11.75
CA ARG A 50 15.30 -1.91 11.78
C ARG A 50 15.86 -1.87 10.37
N ILE A 51 16.06 -0.67 9.83
CA ILE A 51 16.65 -0.45 8.50
C ILE A 51 18.04 -1.09 8.47
N ARG A 52 18.28 -1.88 7.42
CA ARG A 52 19.55 -2.55 7.13
C ARG A 52 20.17 -1.99 5.84
N PRO A 53 21.47 -2.18 5.60
CA PRO A 53 22.14 -1.67 4.39
C PRO A 53 21.53 -2.15 3.06
N GLU A 54 20.89 -3.32 3.05
CA GLU A 54 20.18 -3.86 1.89
C GLU A 54 18.80 -3.22 1.63
N ASP A 55 18.22 -2.53 2.62
CA ASP A 55 16.93 -1.89 2.49
C ASP A 55 17.11 -0.55 1.75
N ARG A 56 16.70 -0.49 0.47
CA ARG A 56 16.94 0.69 -0.39
C ARG A 56 15.84 1.75 -0.30
N PHE A 57 14.59 1.34 -0.12
CA PHE A 57 13.43 2.24 -0.12
C PHE A 57 12.21 1.64 0.59
N LEU A 58 11.25 2.51 0.91
CA LEU A 58 9.91 2.16 1.38
C LEU A 58 8.86 2.83 0.47
N VAL A 59 7.87 2.05 0.02
CA VAL A 59 6.71 2.57 -0.71
C VAL A 59 5.47 2.53 0.18
N MET A 60 4.83 3.68 0.36
CA MET A 60 3.52 3.80 0.99
C MET A 60 2.52 4.32 -0.04
N ALA A 61 1.38 3.66 -0.19
CA ALA A 61 0.36 4.07 -1.15
C ALA A 61 -1.04 3.65 -0.71
N THR A 62 -2.06 4.34 -1.24
CA THR A 62 -3.47 3.96 -1.11
C THR A 62 -3.80 2.73 -1.96
N ASP A 63 -4.94 2.08 -1.68
CA ASP A 63 -5.45 0.93 -2.43
C ASP A 63 -5.60 1.19 -3.93
N GLY A 64 -5.87 2.44 -4.34
CA GLY A 64 -5.87 2.82 -5.75
C GLY A 64 -4.60 2.43 -6.54
N LEU A 65 -3.42 2.38 -5.89
CA LEU A 65 -2.20 1.84 -6.52
C LEU A 65 -2.21 0.30 -6.51
N TRP A 66 -2.47 -0.30 -5.35
CA TRP A 66 -2.38 -1.74 -5.11
C TRP A 66 -3.47 -2.56 -5.84
N ASP A 67 -4.56 -1.92 -6.22
CA ASP A 67 -5.57 -2.51 -7.10
C ASP A 67 -5.09 -2.60 -8.56
N LYS A 68 -4.05 -1.83 -8.93
CA LYS A 68 -3.47 -1.80 -10.28
C LYS A 68 -2.15 -2.55 -10.37
N LEU A 69 -1.27 -2.44 -9.38
CA LEU A 69 0.07 -3.05 -9.39
C LEU A 69 0.26 -3.98 -8.18
N THR A 70 0.96 -5.10 -8.38
CA THR A 70 1.40 -5.96 -7.27
C THR A 70 2.59 -5.36 -6.54
N SER A 71 2.82 -5.81 -5.30
CA SER A 71 4.00 -5.43 -4.52
C SER A 71 5.31 -5.71 -5.25
N GLU A 72 5.40 -6.84 -5.96
CA GLU A 72 6.57 -7.21 -6.76
C GLU A 72 6.79 -6.28 -7.95
N GLU A 73 5.73 -5.93 -8.68
CA GLU A 73 5.79 -4.97 -9.78
C GLU A 73 6.27 -3.60 -9.29
N VAL A 74 5.74 -3.13 -8.16
CA VAL A 74 6.14 -1.86 -7.55
C VAL A 74 7.61 -1.88 -7.15
N ILE A 75 8.08 -2.96 -6.50
CA ILE A 75 9.48 -3.11 -6.10
C ILE A 75 10.39 -3.12 -7.33
N GLN A 76 10.02 -3.83 -8.40
CA GLN A 76 10.81 -3.90 -9.62
C GLN A 76 10.86 -2.53 -10.32
N LEU A 77 9.72 -1.85 -10.48
CA LEU A 77 9.65 -0.54 -11.11
C LEU A 77 10.53 0.49 -10.38
N VAL A 78 10.46 0.56 -9.05
CA VAL A 78 11.30 1.48 -8.27
C VAL A 78 12.77 1.04 -8.29
N GLY A 79 13.04 -0.25 -8.17
CA GLY A 79 14.39 -0.80 -8.19
C GLY A 79 15.12 -0.52 -9.52
N ASP A 80 14.47 -0.82 -10.64
CA ASP A 80 14.98 -0.58 -11.99
C ASP A 80 15.17 0.92 -12.26
N LEU A 81 14.25 1.76 -11.77
CA LEU A 81 14.39 3.22 -11.87
C LEU A 81 15.63 3.72 -11.12
N LEU A 82 15.88 3.19 -9.92
CA LEU A 82 17.07 3.50 -9.11
C LEU A 82 18.36 3.02 -9.78
N ASP A 83 18.31 1.88 -10.45
CA ASP A 83 19.45 1.31 -11.19
C ASP A 83 19.70 2.06 -12.52
N GLY A 84 18.96 3.14 -12.78
CA GLY A 84 19.19 4.07 -13.90
C GLY A 84 18.58 3.62 -15.21
N LYS A 85 17.66 2.65 -15.19
CA LYS A 85 16.98 2.15 -16.40
C LYS A 85 16.21 3.26 -17.10
N ILE A 86 16.20 3.22 -18.43
CA ILE A 86 15.62 4.24 -19.30
C ILE A 86 14.89 3.55 -20.45
N GLY A 87 13.79 4.16 -20.89
CA GLY A 87 13.09 3.76 -22.11
C GLY A 87 11.83 2.95 -21.82
N GLU A 88 11.36 2.24 -22.84
CA GLU A 88 10.21 1.36 -22.77
C GLU A 88 10.71 -0.07 -22.71
N GLU A 89 10.29 -0.80 -21.69
CA GLU A 89 10.54 -2.24 -21.63
C GLU A 89 9.18 -2.94 -21.59
N ARG A 90 8.96 -3.78 -22.59
CA ARG A 90 7.89 -4.76 -22.54
C ARG A 90 8.32 -5.84 -21.57
N LEU A 91 8.13 -5.56 -20.28
CA LEU A 91 8.18 -6.58 -19.24
C LEU A 91 6.95 -7.47 -19.41
N GLU A 92 7.11 -8.51 -20.21
CA GLU A 92 6.29 -9.70 -20.06
C GLU A 92 6.66 -10.30 -18.70
N LEU A 93 6.03 -9.81 -17.64
CA LEU A 93 5.98 -10.54 -16.38
C LEU A 93 5.14 -11.79 -16.63
N ASP A 94 5.76 -12.75 -17.30
CA ASP A 94 5.26 -14.10 -17.34
C ASP A 94 5.21 -14.63 -15.90
N ARG A 95 4.42 -15.70 -15.72
CA ARG A 95 4.29 -16.33 -14.40
C ARG A 95 5.65 -16.78 -13.84
N GLU A 96 6.65 -16.99 -14.70
CA GLU A 96 7.99 -17.44 -14.32
C GLU A 96 8.85 -16.32 -13.73
N GLY A 97 8.82 -15.11 -14.31
CA GLY A 97 9.46 -13.92 -13.77
C GLY A 97 8.88 -13.53 -12.40
N LEU A 98 7.54 -13.56 -12.28
CA LEU A 98 6.87 -13.34 -11.00
C LEU A 98 7.26 -14.40 -9.96
N LYS A 99 7.37 -15.66 -10.38
CA LYS A 99 7.80 -16.77 -9.53
C LYS A 99 9.25 -16.58 -9.07
N SER A 100 10.15 -16.22 -9.98
CA SER A 100 11.56 -15.95 -9.64
C SER A 100 11.70 -14.79 -8.64
N ILE A 101 10.93 -13.71 -8.80
CA ILE A 101 10.91 -12.59 -7.85
C ILE A 101 10.34 -13.05 -6.52
N LYS A 102 9.23 -13.79 -6.50
CA LYS A 102 8.65 -14.34 -5.26
C LYS A 102 9.63 -15.26 -4.54
N ASP A 103 10.34 -16.13 -5.26
CA ASP A 103 11.34 -17.03 -4.70
C ASP A 103 12.52 -16.25 -4.10
N LYS A 104 12.99 -15.19 -4.78
CA LYS A 104 14.01 -14.28 -4.24
C LYS A 104 13.53 -13.53 -3.01
N VAL A 105 12.30 -13.01 -3.01
CA VAL A 105 11.70 -12.31 -1.86
C VAL A 105 11.51 -13.26 -0.68
N GLN A 106 11.06 -14.49 -0.91
CA GLN A 106 10.92 -15.51 0.13
C GLN A 106 12.26 -15.92 0.72
N SER A 107 13.29 -16.07 -0.12
CA SER A 107 14.66 -16.33 0.33
C SER A 107 15.20 -15.19 1.19
N ILE A 108 14.98 -13.92 0.79
CA ILE A 108 15.35 -12.77 1.61
C ILE A 108 14.57 -12.78 2.93
N LYS A 109 13.26 -13.03 2.90
CA LYS A 109 12.43 -13.11 4.10
C LYS A 109 12.94 -14.17 5.10
N SER A 110 13.32 -15.36 4.62
CA SER A 110 13.83 -16.43 5.49
C SER A 110 15.21 -16.12 6.07
N LEU A 111 16.06 -15.38 5.35
CA LEU A 111 17.31 -14.83 5.85
C LEU A 111 17.10 -13.74 6.92
N VAL A 112 16.06 -12.92 6.78
CA VAL A 112 15.72 -11.85 7.75
C VAL A 112 15.14 -12.43 9.05
N THR A 113 14.38 -13.52 8.98
CA THR A 113 13.70 -14.11 10.15
C THR A 113 14.55 -15.12 10.94
N SER A 114 15.78 -15.43 10.51
CA SER A 114 16.59 -16.51 11.11
C SER A 114 17.39 -16.14 12.36
N LYS A 115 17.10 -15.05 13.08
CA LYS A 115 17.71 -14.81 14.41
C LYS A 115 16.72 -14.36 15.47
N LYS A 116 16.51 -15.30 16.41
CA LYS A 116 15.84 -15.25 17.71
C LYS A 116 14.33 -15.45 17.66
N GLY A 117 13.93 -16.58 18.24
CA GLY A 117 12.57 -17.09 18.23
C GLY A 117 11.58 -16.14 18.87
N ASP A 118 10.52 -15.88 18.13
CA ASP A 118 9.21 -15.65 18.68
C ASP A 118 8.24 -16.47 17.83
N GLN A 119 7.30 -17.16 18.47
CA GLN A 119 6.25 -17.86 17.76
C GLN A 119 5.29 -16.82 17.19
N THR A 120 5.66 -16.21 16.06
CA THR A 120 4.68 -15.53 15.23
C THR A 120 3.78 -16.60 14.64
N GLU A 121 2.60 -16.75 15.24
CA GLU A 121 1.43 -17.29 14.55
C GLU A 121 1.42 -16.67 13.15
N GLU A 122 1.50 -17.51 12.12
CA GLU A 122 1.16 -17.08 10.77
C GLU A 122 -0.26 -16.51 10.89
N GLU A 123 -0.41 -15.18 10.91
CA GLU A 123 -1.72 -14.58 10.71
C GLU A 123 -2.20 -15.15 9.37
N PRO A 124 -3.24 -16.00 9.35
CA PRO A 124 -3.78 -16.44 8.10
C PRO A 124 -4.16 -15.15 7.40
N GLU A 125 -3.61 -14.94 6.21
CA GLU A 125 -4.07 -13.89 5.33
C GLU A 125 -5.58 -14.11 5.23
N LEU A 126 -6.38 -13.30 5.96
CA LEU A 126 -7.83 -13.36 5.97
C LEU A 126 -8.31 -12.78 4.64
N THR A 127 -7.89 -13.43 3.55
CA THR A 127 -8.50 -13.37 2.25
C THR A 127 -9.62 -14.41 2.30
N PRO A 128 -10.90 -13.99 2.31
CA PRO A 128 -12.00 -14.90 2.07
C PRO A 128 -11.67 -15.74 0.84
N ALA A 129 -11.79 -17.07 0.96
CA ALA A 129 -11.36 -18.07 -0.03
C ALA A 129 -11.97 -17.95 -1.44
N ASN A 130 -12.80 -16.93 -1.70
CA ASN A 130 -13.54 -16.70 -2.93
C ASN A 130 -13.29 -15.34 -3.59
N LEU A 131 -12.30 -14.56 -3.16
CA LEU A 131 -11.88 -13.37 -3.91
C LEU A 131 -10.75 -13.78 -4.87
N SER A 132 -11.00 -13.58 -6.17
CA SER A 132 -9.96 -13.68 -7.21
C SER A 132 -8.72 -12.90 -6.77
N PRO A 133 -7.49 -13.35 -7.12
CA PRO A 133 -6.27 -12.61 -6.82
C PRO A 133 -6.48 -11.14 -7.19
N LYS A 134 -6.36 -10.24 -6.23
CA LYS A 134 -6.41 -8.80 -6.53
C LYS A 134 -5.21 -8.47 -7.39
N GLY A 135 -5.48 -7.86 -8.54
CA GLY A 135 -4.54 -7.67 -9.65
C GLY A 135 -4.95 -8.53 -10.86
N PRO A 136 -5.03 -7.96 -12.07
CA PRO A 136 -5.38 -8.76 -13.24
C PRO A 136 -4.31 -9.82 -13.47
N VAL A 137 -4.69 -11.07 -13.20
CA VAL A 137 -3.95 -12.26 -13.62
C VAL A 137 -3.86 -12.23 -15.14
N SER A 138 -2.65 -12.06 -15.65
CA SER A 138 -2.28 -12.23 -17.06
C SER A 138 -2.84 -11.19 -18.06
N GLN A 139 -2.36 -9.95 -17.97
CA GLN A 139 -2.25 -9.09 -19.16
C GLN A 139 -0.78 -8.82 -19.39
N VAL A 140 -0.31 -8.93 -20.64
CA VAL A 140 1.02 -8.42 -21.01
C VAL A 140 1.02 -6.93 -20.67
N ARG A 141 1.86 -6.53 -19.72
CA ARG A 141 2.02 -5.14 -19.31
C ARG A 141 3.24 -4.57 -19.99
N GLN A 142 3.14 -3.33 -20.45
CA GLN A 142 4.27 -2.57 -20.95
C GLN A 142 4.61 -1.57 -19.87
N PHE A 143 5.81 -1.66 -19.30
CA PHE A 143 6.27 -0.68 -18.33
C PHE A 143 7.21 0.32 -18.99
N VAL A 144 7.25 1.51 -18.44
CA VAL A 144 7.98 2.63 -19.02
C VAL A 144 8.76 3.40 -17.97
N PHE A 145 10.03 3.66 -18.26
CA PHE A 145 11.00 4.33 -17.40
C PHE A 145 11.32 5.73 -17.96
N LYS A 146 10.30 6.60 -17.97
CA LYS A 146 10.40 8.00 -18.43
C LYS A 146 10.55 9.00 -17.28
N ASP A 147 9.94 8.74 -16.11
CA ASP A 147 9.83 9.70 -15.01
C ASP A 147 10.98 9.61 -13.98
N LYS A 148 12.22 9.79 -14.45
CA LYS A 148 13.43 9.63 -13.60
C LYS A 148 13.49 10.52 -12.37
N SER A 149 12.88 11.70 -12.44
CA SER A 149 12.92 12.69 -11.37
C SER A 149 11.98 12.36 -10.21
N ASN A 150 10.99 11.48 -10.40
CA ASN A 150 9.98 11.20 -9.39
C ASN A 150 9.44 9.76 -9.49
N ALA A 151 9.86 8.91 -8.54
CA ALA A 151 9.42 7.52 -8.47
C ALA A 151 7.92 7.36 -8.20
N SER A 152 7.28 8.28 -7.46
CA SER A 152 5.82 8.24 -7.28
C SER A 152 5.10 8.46 -8.61
N THR A 153 5.51 9.45 -9.41
CA THR A 153 4.97 9.70 -10.75
C THR A 153 5.21 8.50 -11.66
N HIS A 154 6.40 7.90 -11.61
CA HIS A 154 6.73 6.69 -12.34
C HIS A 154 5.78 5.53 -12.01
N LEU A 155 5.48 5.31 -10.73
CA LEU A 155 4.53 4.28 -10.29
C LEU A 155 3.10 4.58 -10.76
N VAL A 156 2.63 5.83 -10.61
CA VAL A 156 1.27 6.23 -11.04
C VAL A 156 1.10 6.08 -12.56
N ARG A 157 2.10 6.46 -13.36
CA ARG A 157 2.08 6.26 -14.81
C ARG A 157 1.92 4.78 -15.16
N ASN A 158 2.76 3.93 -14.56
CA ASN A 158 2.75 2.49 -14.82
C ASN A 158 1.47 1.80 -14.35
N ALA A 159 0.83 2.30 -13.29
CA ALA A 159 -0.48 1.82 -12.84
C ALA A 159 -1.64 2.17 -13.80
N LEU A 160 -1.60 3.34 -14.44
CA LEU A 160 -2.72 3.85 -15.24
C LEU A 160 -2.62 3.50 -16.74
N GLY A 161 -1.41 3.35 -17.28
CA GLY A 161 -1.23 3.02 -18.70
C GLY A 161 0.12 2.41 -19.05
N GLY A 162 1.16 2.60 -18.22
CA GLY A 162 2.49 2.10 -18.52
C GLY A 162 3.02 2.67 -19.82
N GLY A 163 3.53 1.81 -20.70
CA GLY A 163 4.00 2.16 -22.03
C GLY A 163 2.89 2.51 -23.02
N ASP A 164 1.63 2.20 -22.71
CA ASP A 164 0.49 2.59 -23.56
C ASP A 164 0.05 4.03 -23.25
N GLU A 165 0.67 4.99 -23.96
CA GLU A 165 0.35 6.41 -23.85
C GLU A 165 -1.12 6.70 -24.21
N GLY A 166 -1.72 5.93 -25.13
CA GLY A 166 -3.11 6.09 -25.51
C GLY A 166 -4.06 5.72 -24.37
N LYS A 167 -3.82 4.59 -23.71
CA LYS A 167 -4.55 4.17 -22.51
C LYS A 167 -4.33 5.12 -21.34
N LEU A 168 -3.11 5.58 -21.13
CA LEU A 168 -2.79 6.56 -20.09
C LEU A 168 -3.58 7.86 -20.31
N ALA A 169 -3.50 8.43 -21.52
CA ALA A 169 -4.20 9.66 -21.88
C ALA A 169 -5.72 9.49 -21.78
N ALA A 170 -6.27 8.39 -22.29
CA ALA A 170 -7.69 8.08 -22.21
C ALA A 170 -8.14 8.01 -20.75
N THR A 171 -7.40 7.30 -19.89
CA THR A 171 -7.71 7.17 -18.46
C THR A 171 -7.69 8.53 -17.78
N LEU A 172 -6.63 9.33 -17.97
CA LEU A 172 -6.51 10.65 -17.34
C LEU A 172 -7.56 11.65 -17.82
N SER A 173 -8.02 11.53 -19.07
CA SER A 173 -9.01 12.44 -19.68
C SER A 173 -10.45 12.22 -19.22
N ILE A 174 -10.75 11.13 -18.50
CA ILE A 174 -12.11 10.85 -18.00
C ILE A 174 -12.49 11.92 -16.95
N PRO A 175 -13.58 12.69 -17.16
CA PRO A 175 -13.99 13.73 -16.23
C PRO A 175 -14.73 13.18 -15.02
N ALA A 176 -14.79 13.99 -13.96
CA ALA A 176 -15.69 13.72 -12.84
C ALA A 176 -17.16 13.85 -13.30
N PRO A 177 -18.08 13.00 -12.80
CA PRO A 177 -17.88 11.98 -11.78
C PRO A 177 -17.48 10.59 -12.32
N MET A 178 -17.44 10.41 -13.65
CA MET A 178 -17.20 9.10 -14.29
C MET A 178 -15.83 8.52 -13.98
N SER A 179 -14.83 9.36 -13.72
CA SER A 179 -13.47 8.94 -13.38
C SER A 179 -13.43 7.90 -12.25
N ARG A 180 -14.29 8.02 -11.23
CA ARG A 180 -14.37 7.09 -10.08
C ARG A 180 -14.77 5.66 -10.44
N VAL A 181 -15.34 5.44 -11.62
CA VAL A 181 -15.67 4.10 -12.13
C VAL A 181 -14.42 3.41 -12.70
N TYR A 182 -13.48 4.17 -13.24
CA TYR A 182 -12.31 3.64 -13.95
C TYR A 182 -11.03 3.63 -13.09
N ARG A 183 -10.90 4.59 -12.17
CA ARG A 183 -9.80 4.70 -11.22
C ARG A 183 -10.27 5.23 -9.87
N ASP A 184 -9.61 4.80 -8.82
CA ASP A 184 -9.74 5.43 -7.50
C ASP A 184 -8.73 6.57 -7.33
N ASP A 185 -8.82 7.28 -6.21
CA ASP A 185 -7.85 8.28 -5.81
C ASP A 185 -6.49 7.60 -5.47
N ILE A 186 -5.45 7.91 -6.24
CA ILE A 186 -4.11 7.29 -6.08
C ILE A 186 -3.18 8.28 -5.39
N THR A 187 -2.66 7.89 -4.22
CA THR A 187 -1.58 8.60 -3.52
C THR A 187 -0.40 7.67 -3.31
N VAL A 188 0.81 8.12 -3.65
CA VAL A 188 2.04 7.33 -3.55
C VAL A 188 3.15 8.17 -2.94
N THR A 189 3.81 7.63 -1.91
CA THR A 189 5.02 8.17 -1.30
C THR A 189 6.13 7.14 -1.37
N VAL A 190 7.25 7.50 -2.00
CA VAL A 190 8.45 6.67 -2.04
C VAL A 190 9.53 7.35 -1.19
N VAL A 191 10.01 6.65 -0.16
CA VAL A 191 11.08 7.10 0.74
C VAL A 191 12.34 6.33 0.39
N PHE A 192 13.42 7.03 0.04
CA PHE A 192 14.73 6.41 -0.21
C PHE A 192 15.58 6.46 1.04
N PHE A 193 16.21 5.34 1.38
CA PHE A 193 17.19 5.28 2.45
C PHE A 193 18.58 5.62 1.89
N GLY A 194 19.32 6.51 2.56
CA GLY A 194 20.67 6.89 2.13
C GLY A 194 21.69 5.78 2.33
N GLN A 195 22.85 5.87 1.67
CA GLN A 195 24.00 5.02 1.99
C GLN A 195 24.51 5.38 3.39
N HIS A 196 24.62 4.39 4.28
CA HIS A 196 24.95 4.52 5.69
C HIS A 196 26.40 4.98 5.98
N ASP A 197 26.80 6.17 5.53
CA ASP A 197 28.00 6.84 6.09
C ASP A 197 27.67 7.73 7.28
N THR A 198 26.38 8.02 7.52
CA THR A 198 25.92 8.65 8.75
C THR A 198 25.32 7.59 9.67
N LYS A 199 26.15 7.02 10.54
CA LYS A 199 25.66 6.35 11.74
C LYS A 199 24.94 7.39 12.59
N VAL A 200 23.62 7.41 12.52
CA VAL A 200 22.82 8.01 13.59
C VAL A 200 23.06 7.10 14.81
N ASP A 201 23.76 7.62 15.80
CA ASP A 201 24.09 6.89 17.03
C ASP A 201 22.83 6.78 17.90
N LEU A 202 22.11 5.68 17.71
CA LEU A 202 20.90 5.34 18.48
C LEU A 202 21.23 4.69 19.84
N SER A 203 22.49 4.67 20.28
CA SER A 203 22.85 4.08 21.59
C SER A 203 22.19 4.82 22.77
N ASN A 204 21.80 6.07 22.57
CA ASN A 204 21.08 6.89 23.55
C ASN A 204 19.57 6.97 23.33
N ALA A 205 19.02 6.28 22.31
CA ALA A 205 17.58 6.24 22.09
C ALA A 205 16.91 5.43 23.21
N GLN A 206 16.26 6.13 24.14
CA GLN A 206 15.44 5.50 25.17
C GLN A 206 13.99 5.46 24.69
N ASP A 207 13.43 4.25 24.59
CA ASP A 207 12.00 4.02 24.40
C ASP A 207 11.26 4.37 25.70
N ASN A 208 11.12 5.67 25.96
CA ASN A 208 10.15 6.17 26.90
C ASN A 208 8.94 6.62 26.06
N ASP A 209 7.90 5.78 26.06
CA ASP A 209 6.54 6.15 25.66
C ASP A 209 6.17 6.06 24.16
N GLY A 210 6.93 5.31 23.36
CA GLY A 210 6.52 4.93 22.00
C GLY A 210 6.67 6.02 20.94
N PHE A 211 7.39 7.10 21.27
CA PHE A 211 7.92 8.05 20.31
C PHE A 211 9.44 8.12 20.48
N VAL A 212 10.18 7.86 19.38
CA VAL A 212 11.62 8.05 19.36
C VAL A 212 11.88 9.54 19.14
N GLU A 213 12.22 10.28 20.20
CA GLU A 213 12.86 11.57 20.05
C GLU A 213 14.31 11.36 19.62
N ILE A 214 14.68 11.94 18.48
CA ILE A 214 16.07 12.04 18.03
C ILE A 214 16.56 13.41 18.49
N VAL A 215 17.47 13.42 19.47
CA VAL A 215 18.25 14.61 19.85
C VAL A 215 19.45 14.75 18.94
#